data_AF-A0A482GRU8-F1
#
_entry.id   AF-A0A482GRU8-F1
#
_cell.length_a   1.000
_cell.length_b   1.000
_cell.length_c   1.000
_cell.angle_alpha   90.00
_cell.angle_beta   90.00
_cell.angle_gamma   90.00
#
_symmetry.space_group_name_H-M   'P 1'
#
loop_
_entity.id
_entity.type
_entity.pdbx_description
1 polymer ?
#
loop_
_entity_poly.entity_id
_entity_poly.type
_entity_poly.pdbx_seq_one_letter_code
_entity_poly.pdbx_strand_id
1 'polypeptide(L)'
;GLIVRDGGRVLVVDTAWTDDQTAQILNWIKQEINLPVALAVVTHAHQDKMGGMDALHAAGIATYANALSNQLAPQEGMVAAQHSLTFAANGWVEPATAPNFGPLKVFYPGPGHTIDNITVVIDR
;
A
#
# COMPACT_ATOMS: atom_id res chain seq x y z
N GLY A 1 5.52 -2.75 -7.30
CA GLY A 1 4.72 -3.35 -6.24
C GLY A 1 4.99 -4.83 -6.07
N LEU A 2 4.29 -5.45 -5.11
CA LEU A 2 4.33 -6.88 -4.78
C LEU A 2 2.91 -7.42 -4.57
N ILE A 3 2.74 -8.72 -4.80
CA ILE A 3 1.54 -9.49 -4.45
C ILE A 3 1.97 -10.56 -3.45
N VAL A 4 1.47 -10.50 -2.23
CA VAL A 4 1.92 -11.36 -1.13
C VAL A 4 0.77 -12.21 -0.63
N ARG A 5 0.93 -13.53 -0.65
CA ARG A 5 -0.06 -14.47 -0.13
C ARG A 5 0.06 -14.54 1.40
N ASP A 6 -1.07 -14.42 2.08
CA ASP A 6 -1.19 -14.54 3.53
C ASP A 6 -2.37 -15.47 3.85
N GLY A 7 -2.09 -16.77 3.98
CA GLY A 7 -3.12 -17.79 4.20
C GLY A 7 -4.23 -17.75 3.13
N GLY A 8 -5.44 -17.38 3.55
CA GLY A 8 -6.65 -17.28 2.72
C GLY A 8 -6.89 -15.91 2.08
N ARG A 9 -5.90 -15.01 2.07
CA ARG A 9 -6.00 -13.67 1.46
C ARG A 9 -4.71 -13.26 0.76
N VAL A 10 -4.78 -12.14 0.05
CA VAL A 10 -3.65 -11.48 -0.61
C VAL A 10 -3.48 -10.06 -0.05
N LEU A 11 -2.23 -9.66 0.12
CA LEU A 11 -1.82 -8.30 0.45
C LEU A 11 -1.09 -7.72 -0.77
N VAL A 12 -1.38 -6.47 -1.10
CA VAL A 12 -0.71 -5.77 -2.21
C VAL A 12 0.24 -4.72 -1.65
N VAL A 13 1.40 -4.56 -2.27
CA VAL A 13 2.30 -3.43 -2.00
C VAL A 13 2.38 -2.60 -3.28
N ASP A 14 2.00 -1.33 -3.20
CA ASP A 14 1.85 -0.36 -4.31
C ASP A 14 0.80 -0.73 -5.37
N THR A 15 0.25 0.30 -6.04
CA THR A 15 -0.55 0.14 -7.25
C THR A 15 0.36 -0.09 -8.48
N ALA A 16 -0.24 -0.18 -9.66
CA ALA A 16 0.45 0.14 -10.91
C ALA A 16 0.43 1.67 -11.15
N TRP A 17 0.83 2.13 -12.34
CA TRP A 17 0.88 3.56 -12.67
C TRP A 17 -0.49 4.20 -12.89
N THR A 18 -1.52 3.41 -13.18
CA THR A 18 -2.88 3.87 -13.45
C THR A 18 -3.93 2.94 -12.86
N ASP A 19 -5.18 3.42 -12.79
CA ASP A 19 -6.34 2.60 -12.41
C ASP A 19 -6.55 1.41 -13.34
N ASP A 20 -6.48 1.59 -14.65
CA ASP A 20 -6.65 0.50 -15.62
C ASP A 20 -5.62 -0.61 -15.42
N GLN A 21 -4.35 -0.25 -15.20
CA GLN A 21 -3.29 -1.22 -14.95
C GLN A 21 -3.47 -1.90 -13.58
N THR A 22 -3.93 -1.16 -12.58
CA THR A 22 -4.19 -1.72 -11.25
C THR A 22 -5.39 -2.67 -11.29
N ALA A 23 -6.44 -2.34 -12.01
CA ALA A 23 -7.59 -3.21 -12.26
C ALA A 23 -7.18 -4.50 -13.00
N GLN A 24 -6.24 -4.43 -13.95
CA GLN A 24 -5.67 -5.62 -14.58
C GLN A 24 -4.96 -6.53 -13.57
N ILE A 25 -4.17 -5.96 -12.65
CA ILE A 25 -3.52 -6.71 -11.58
C ILE A 25 -4.55 -7.37 -10.65
N LEU A 26 -5.59 -6.63 -10.24
CA LEU A 26 -6.66 -7.17 -9.39
C LEU A 26 -7.41 -8.32 -10.08
N ASN A 27 -7.70 -8.18 -11.38
CA ASN A 27 -8.32 -9.23 -12.18
C ASN A 27 -7.41 -10.45 -12.31
N TRP A 28 -6.11 -10.25 -12.50
CA TRP A 28 -5.13 -11.33 -12.54
C TRP A 28 -5.05 -12.07 -11.20
N ILE A 29 -5.03 -11.36 -10.06
CA ILE A 29 -5.08 -11.98 -8.73
C ILE A 29 -6.32 -12.85 -8.59
N LYS A 30 -7.49 -12.35 -9.03
CA LYS A 30 -8.75 -13.09 -8.99
C LYS A 30 -8.70 -14.35 -9.85
N GLN A 31 -8.11 -14.29 -11.04
CA GLN A 31 -8.08 -15.42 -11.99
C GLN A 31 -7.04 -16.48 -11.59
N GLU A 32 -5.83 -16.06 -11.23
CA GLU A 32 -4.69 -16.96 -11.07
C GLU A 32 -4.44 -17.38 -9.61
N ILE A 33 -4.70 -16.50 -8.65
CA ILE A 33 -4.50 -16.79 -7.21
C ILE A 33 -5.83 -17.20 -6.57
N ASN A 34 -6.94 -16.62 -7.04
CA ASN A 34 -8.30 -16.86 -6.57
C ASN A 34 -8.45 -16.71 -5.04
N LEU A 35 -7.86 -15.66 -4.49
CA LEU A 35 -8.01 -15.23 -3.10
C LEU A 35 -8.38 -13.74 -3.06
N PRO A 36 -9.15 -13.29 -2.06
CA PRO A 36 -9.48 -11.88 -1.92
C PRO A 36 -8.24 -11.04 -1.60
N VAL A 37 -8.13 -9.87 -2.23
CA VAL A 37 -7.18 -8.84 -1.80
C VAL A 37 -7.77 -8.15 -0.58
N ALA A 38 -7.10 -8.27 0.57
CA ALA A 38 -7.63 -7.74 1.83
C ALA A 38 -7.25 -6.29 2.07
N LEU A 39 -6.03 -5.91 1.69
CA LEU A 39 -5.51 -4.56 1.85
C LEU A 39 -4.34 -4.29 0.89
N ALA A 40 -4.02 -3.01 0.72
CA ALA A 40 -2.82 -2.57 0.05
C ALA A 40 -2.02 -1.58 0.92
N VAL A 41 -0.70 -1.70 0.91
CA VAL A 41 0.23 -0.73 1.50
C VAL A 41 0.94 0.01 0.37
N VAL A 42 0.95 1.35 0.41
CA VAL A 42 1.60 2.16 -0.62
C VAL A 42 2.83 2.88 -0.08
N THR A 43 3.93 2.82 -0.84
CA THR A 43 5.25 3.13 -0.31
C THR A 43 5.67 4.59 -0.36
N HIS A 44 5.08 5.42 -1.22
CA HIS A 44 5.22 6.88 -1.22
C HIS A 44 4.23 7.55 -2.19
N ALA A 45 4.11 8.87 -2.11
CA ALA A 45 3.23 9.69 -2.94
C ALA A 45 3.82 10.03 -4.32
N HIS A 46 3.96 9.02 -5.18
CA HIS A 46 4.18 9.20 -6.62
C HIS A 46 3.24 8.32 -7.44
N GLN A 47 3.05 8.69 -8.72
CA GLN A 47 2.12 8.02 -9.62
C GLN A 47 2.43 6.53 -9.80
N ASP A 48 3.70 6.14 -9.79
CA ASP A 48 4.09 4.73 -9.93
C ASP A 48 3.70 3.86 -8.72
N LYS A 49 3.33 4.50 -7.60
CA LYS A 49 2.92 3.83 -6.35
C LYS A 49 1.46 4.03 -6.00
N MET A 50 0.90 5.22 -6.31
CA MET A 50 -0.45 5.67 -5.96
C MET A 50 -1.34 5.98 -7.18
N GLY A 51 -0.87 5.74 -8.40
CA GLY A 51 -1.62 6.08 -9.62
C GLY A 51 -2.87 5.22 -9.86
N GLY A 52 -3.06 4.13 -9.11
CA GLY A 52 -4.22 3.24 -9.21
C GLY A 52 -5.10 3.19 -7.97
N MET A 53 -5.11 4.25 -7.17
CA MET A 53 -5.79 4.26 -5.87
C MET A 53 -7.32 4.20 -6.00
N ASP A 54 -7.89 4.83 -7.03
CA ASP A 54 -9.33 4.77 -7.29
C ASP A 54 -9.77 3.34 -7.65
N ALA A 55 -8.96 2.60 -8.43
CA ALA A 55 -9.23 1.19 -8.70
C ALA A 55 -9.24 0.33 -7.43
N LEU A 56 -8.33 0.58 -6.48
CA LEU A 56 -8.33 -0.12 -5.20
C LEU A 56 -9.56 0.22 -4.36
N HIS A 57 -9.93 1.51 -4.29
CA HIS A 57 -11.09 1.97 -3.52
C HIS A 57 -12.41 1.46 -4.11
N ALA A 58 -12.55 1.49 -5.44
CA ALA A 58 -13.71 0.95 -6.14
C ALA A 58 -13.87 -0.57 -5.94
N ALA A 59 -12.76 -1.30 -5.76
CA ALA A 59 -12.76 -2.71 -5.40
C ALA A 59 -13.01 -2.97 -3.90
N GLY A 60 -13.19 -1.94 -3.08
CA GLY A 60 -13.42 -2.04 -1.64
C GLY A 60 -12.17 -2.48 -0.86
N ILE A 61 -10.97 -2.28 -1.42
CA ILE A 61 -9.70 -2.69 -0.79
C ILE A 61 -9.25 -1.59 0.17
N ALA A 62 -9.02 -1.96 1.44
CA ALA A 62 -8.49 -1.04 2.44
C ALA A 62 -7.06 -0.62 2.08
N THR A 63 -6.78 0.68 2.04
CA THR A 63 -5.48 1.22 1.64
C THR A 63 -4.78 1.92 2.79
N TYR A 64 -3.47 1.66 2.92
CA TYR A 64 -2.61 2.18 3.98
C TYR A 64 -1.38 2.85 3.38
N ALA A 65 -1.02 4.02 3.85
CA ALA A 65 0.22 4.69 3.48
C ALA A 65 0.77 5.48 4.67
N ASN A 66 2.02 5.95 4.59
CA ASN A 66 2.54 6.91 5.56
C ASN A 66 1.60 8.12 5.64
N ALA A 67 1.32 8.61 6.85
CA ALA A 67 0.52 9.81 7.06
C ALA A 67 1.01 11.00 6.18
N LEU A 68 2.33 11.11 5.99
CA LEU A 68 2.93 12.12 5.12
C LEU A 68 2.60 11.87 3.64
N SER A 69 2.60 10.62 3.16
CA SER A 69 2.15 10.29 1.81
C SER A 69 0.70 10.71 1.58
N ASN A 70 -0.19 10.47 2.56
CA ASN A 70 -1.59 10.88 2.47
C ASN A 70 -1.76 12.40 2.41
N GLN A 71 -0.85 13.16 3.01
CA GLN A 71 -0.82 14.61 2.91
C GLN A 71 -0.30 15.09 1.55
N LEU A 72 0.69 14.41 0.97
CA LEU A 72 1.35 14.80 -0.28
C LEU A 72 0.55 14.38 -1.52
N ALA A 73 -0.08 13.20 -1.51
CA ALA A 73 -0.76 12.66 -2.68
C ALA A 73 -1.77 13.63 -3.33
N PRO A 74 -2.65 14.33 -2.59
CA PRO A 74 -3.58 15.29 -3.18
C PRO A 74 -2.89 16.51 -3.82
N GLN A 75 -1.71 16.88 -3.34
CA GLN A 75 -0.93 18.00 -3.88
C GLN A 75 -0.32 17.65 -5.25
N GLU A 76 -0.05 16.36 -5.46
CA GLU A 76 0.44 15.77 -6.72
C GLU A 76 -0.71 15.27 -7.62
N GLY A 77 -1.97 15.61 -7.30
CA GLY A 77 -3.15 15.22 -8.09
C GLY A 77 -3.54 13.74 -7.98
N MET A 78 -3.08 13.05 -6.94
CA MET A 78 -3.39 11.63 -6.68
C MET A 78 -4.34 11.47 -5.50
N VAL A 79 -4.95 10.29 -5.40
CA VAL A 79 -5.88 9.95 -4.33
C VAL A 79 -5.13 9.37 -3.13
N ALA A 80 -5.35 9.92 -1.94
CA ALA A 80 -4.74 9.46 -0.70
C ALA A 80 -5.24 8.06 -0.28
N ALA A 81 -4.47 7.35 0.53
CA ALA A 81 -4.93 6.12 1.17
C ALA A 81 -6.01 6.42 2.23
N GLN A 82 -6.90 5.45 2.45
CA GLN A 82 -7.99 5.57 3.42
C GLN A 82 -7.50 5.59 4.87
N HIS A 83 -6.32 5.01 5.12
CA HIS A 83 -5.74 4.89 6.44
C HIS A 83 -4.29 5.41 6.45
N SER A 84 -3.96 6.15 7.51
CA SER A 84 -2.62 6.68 7.74
C SER A 84 -1.85 5.77 8.69
N LEU A 85 -0.62 5.43 8.32
CA LEU A 85 0.36 4.78 9.16
C LEU A 85 1.21 5.83 9.87
N THR A 86 1.40 5.62 11.16
CA THR A 86 2.34 6.37 12.01
C THR A 86 3.50 5.47 12.37
N PHE A 87 4.65 6.08 12.65
CA PHE A 87 5.90 5.36 12.88
C PHE A 87 6.50 5.81 14.21
N ALA A 88 6.98 4.84 14.99
CA ALA A 88 7.71 5.11 16.21
C ALA A 88 9.07 5.75 15.90
N ALA A 89 9.74 6.29 16.92
CA ALA A 89 11.05 6.93 16.76
C ALA A 89 12.14 6.00 16.18
N ASN A 90 11.97 4.69 16.31
CA ASN A 90 12.86 3.69 15.72
C ASN A 90 12.53 3.35 14.26
N GLY A 91 11.56 4.01 13.64
CA GLY A 91 11.14 3.83 12.24
C GLY A 91 10.12 2.73 12.00
N TRP A 92 9.83 1.85 12.97
CA TRP A 92 8.82 0.81 12.78
C TRP A 92 7.40 1.36 12.89
N VAL A 93 6.49 0.82 12.08
CA VAL A 93 5.08 1.20 12.12
C VAL A 93 4.48 0.94 13.51
N GLU A 94 3.66 1.88 13.99
CA GLU A 94 2.98 1.73 15.26
C GLU A 94 1.82 0.74 15.14
N PRO A 95 1.73 -0.28 16.02
CA PRO A 95 0.65 -1.28 15.94
C PRO A 95 -0.76 -0.71 16.03
N ALA A 96 -0.94 0.51 16.56
CA ALA A 96 -2.23 1.17 16.64
C ALA A 96 -2.78 1.63 15.27
N THR A 97 -1.91 1.80 14.28
CA THR A 97 -2.29 2.27 12.93
C THR A 97 -2.11 1.21 11.85
N ALA A 98 -1.34 0.16 12.14
CA ALA A 98 -1.22 -1.01 11.28
C ALA A 98 -2.18 -2.13 11.76
N PRO A 99 -3.23 -2.49 11.01
CA PRO A 99 -3.98 -3.71 11.28
C PRO A 99 -3.09 -4.94 11.04
N ASN A 100 -3.67 -6.14 11.11
CA ASN A 100 -2.96 -7.36 10.76
C ASN A 100 -2.46 -7.32 9.30
N PHE A 101 -1.18 -7.00 9.13
CA PHE A 101 -0.44 -7.03 7.87
C PHE A 101 0.20 -8.39 7.55
N GLY A 102 -0.14 -9.44 8.30
CA GLY A 102 0.37 -10.78 8.09
C GLY A 102 1.89 -10.79 8.09
N PRO A 103 2.55 -11.30 7.02
CA PRO A 103 4.00 -11.36 6.95
C PRO A 103 4.68 -10.01 6.66
N LEU A 104 3.93 -8.95 6.35
CA LEU A 104 4.54 -7.65 6.02
C LEU A 104 4.99 -6.92 7.29
N LYS A 105 6.24 -6.45 7.26
CA LYS A 105 6.79 -5.48 8.21
C LYS A 105 7.02 -4.17 7.49
N VAL A 106 6.53 -3.06 8.05
CA VAL A 106 6.61 -1.74 7.43
C VAL A 106 7.52 -0.83 8.24
N PHE A 107 8.47 -0.20 7.56
CA PHE A 107 9.53 0.59 8.16
C PHE A 107 9.72 1.91 7.43
N TYR A 108 9.74 3.01 8.17
CA TYR A 108 10.09 4.34 7.70
C TYR A 108 11.57 4.62 8.02
N PRO A 109 12.48 4.55 7.03
CA PRO A 109 13.90 4.78 7.24
C PRO A 109 14.27 6.27 7.37
N GLY A 110 13.31 7.18 7.21
CA GLY A 110 13.56 8.61 7.00
C GLY A 110 13.59 8.99 5.51
N PRO A 111 13.76 10.29 5.20
CA PRO A 111 13.79 10.79 3.82
C PRO A 111 14.88 10.12 2.96
N GLY A 112 14.53 9.79 1.72
CA GLY A 112 15.44 9.18 0.75
C GLY A 112 15.09 9.61 -0.67
N HIS A 113 14.48 8.70 -1.44
CA HIS A 113 13.91 9.02 -2.77
C HIS A 113 12.81 10.08 -2.66
N THR A 114 11.96 9.95 -1.64
CA THR A 114 11.00 10.98 -1.23
C THR A 114 11.07 11.18 0.28
N ILE A 115 10.49 12.28 0.77
CA ILE A 115 10.44 12.57 2.21
C ILE A 115 9.51 11.63 2.97
N ASP A 116 8.60 10.94 2.28
CA ASP A 116 7.56 10.08 2.85
C ASP A 116 7.82 8.58 2.61
N ASN A 117 8.93 8.21 1.94
CA ASN A 117 9.18 6.83 1.54
C ASN A 117 9.16 5.84 2.69
N ILE A 118 8.45 4.73 2.54
CA ILE A 118 8.51 3.59 3.46
C ILE A 118 8.99 2.35 2.73
N THR A 119 9.51 1.41 3.49
CA THR A 119 9.95 0.10 3.02
C THR A 119 9.04 -0.98 3.58
N VAL A 120 8.85 -2.04 2.80
CA VAL A 120 8.10 -3.24 3.21
C VAL A 120 9.03 -4.44 3.11
N VAL A 121 9.13 -5.20 4.18
CA VAL A 121 9.86 -6.48 4.26
C VAL A 121 8.86 -7.61 4.50
N ILE A 122 9.14 -8.79 3.95
CA ILE A 122 8.35 -10.00 4.19
C ILE A 122 9.10 -10.84 5.23
N ASP A 123 8.56 -10.91 6.44
CA ASP A 123 9.08 -11.72 7.54
C ASP A 123 8.51 -13.15 7.43
N ARG A 124 9.33 -14.17 7.69
CA ARG A 124 9.00 -15.59 7.46
C ARG A 124 8.51 -16.29 8.71
#